data_AF-A0A7Y7J1M8-F1
#
_entry.id   AF-A0A7Y7J1M8-F1
#
_cell.length_a   1.000
_cell.length_b   1.000
_cell.length_c   1.000
_cell.angle_alpha   90.00
_cell.angle_beta   90.00
_cell.angle_gamma   90.00
#
_symmetry.space_group_name_H-M   'P 1'
#
loop_
_entity.id
_entity.type
_entity.pdbx_description
1 polymer ?
#
loop_
_entity_poly.entity_id
_entity_poly.type
_entity_poly.pdbx_seq_one_letter_code
_entity_poly.pdbx_strand_id
1 'polypeptide(L)'
;MAESPVSRRPRTLDPDRVAEWLATHPDFFEGREGLLQRMRVPHPEARGGSISLLERLVHDLRGRTDQAEERLEELLTAARDNESRYQRLRQLVLDLLDAESDDALAETLSTRLSELFDIAAVCLWQRDADASAQPPRRALEDARGEQFERLLEGRASRCLAMPRTRWEALLPDHQWPLGADCADLVDASQTDATRGSAVIVRLTRGECLGYLVVASADAEQFRAGLDTLFPEYLGDVLARCLGRDAPGQPPLRTSSRDDQASR
;
A
#
# COMPACT_ATOMS: atom_id res chain seq x y z
N MET A 1 65.90 50.81 -35.53
CA MET A 1 64.84 49.92 -36.05
C MET A 1 64.31 49.14 -34.86
N ALA A 2 63.10 49.45 -34.38
CA ALA A 2 62.57 48.90 -33.13
C ALA A 2 61.89 47.55 -33.37
N GLU A 3 62.26 46.57 -32.54
CA GLU A 3 61.76 45.19 -32.53
C GLU A 3 60.26 45.11 -32.25
N SER A 4 59.57 44.22 -32.97
CA SER A 4 58.18 43.88 -32.74
C SER A 4 58.02 43.09 -31.43
N PRO A 5 57.01 43.38 -30.59
CA PRO A 5 56.79 42.62 -29.36
C PRO A 5 56.23 41.23 -29.71
N VAL A 6 56.96 40.19 -29.29
CA VAL A 6 56.55 38.79 -29.37
C VAL A 6 55.29 38.59 -28.51
N SER A 7 54.14 38.41 -29.16
CA SER A 7 52.90 37.97 -28.50
C SER A 7 53.11 36.58 -27.91
N ARG A 8 53.44 36.51 -26.61
CA ARG A 8 53.44 35.26 -25.83
C ARG A 8 52.00 34.74 -25.77
N ARG A 9 51.66 33.77 -26.62
CA ARG A 9 50.43 32.97 -26.45
C ARG A 9 50.55 32.24 -25.09
N PRO A 10 49.56 32.34 -24.20
CA PRO A 10 49.60 31.60 -22.94
C PRO A 10 49.61 30.10 -23.24
N ARG A 11 50.47 29.35 -22.54
CA ARG A 11 50.48 27.88 -22.58
C ARG A 11 49.12 27.40 -22.06
N THR A 12 48.28 26.89 -22.95
CA THR A 12 46.99 26.31 -22.59
C THR A 12 47.26 24.98 -21.88
N LEU A 13 47.00 24.93 -20.58
CA LEU A 13 46.99 23.68 -19.82
C LEU A 13 45.82 22.82 -20.30
N ASP A 14 46.03 21.51 -20.30
CA ASP A 14 45.00 20.53 -20.59
C ASP A 14 43.89 20.61 -19.53
N PRO A 15 42.62 20.88 -19.91
CA PRO A 15 41.51 21.03 -18.96
C PRO A 15 41.34 19.86 -18.01
N ASP A 16 41.52 18.63 -18.50
CA ASP A 16 41.31 17.41 -17.71
C ASP A 16 42.39 17.28 -16.63
N ARG A 17 43.63 17.64 -16.96
CA ARG A 17 44.72 17.69 -15.97
C ARG A 17 44.51 18.78 -14.93
N VAL A 18 43.95 19.92 -15.31
CA VAL A 18 43.62 20.99 -14.35
C VAL A 18 42.50 20.55 -13.41
N ALA A 19 41.48 19.85 -13.93
CA ALA A 19 40.40 19.32 -13.13
C ALA A 19 40.88 18.27 -12.12
N GLU A 20 41.71 17.31 -12.56
CA GLU A 20 42.30 16.28 -11.70
C GLU A 20 43.21 16.90 -10.61
N TRP A 21 44.01 17.91 -10.99
CA TRP A 21 44.88 18.60 -10.04
C TRP A 21 44.09 19.35 -8.97
N LEU A 22 43.03 20.08 -9.36
CA LEU A 22 42.14 20.79 -8.42
C LEU A 22 41.37 19.84 -7.52
N ALA A 23 40.94 18.68 -8.03
CA ALA A 23 40.27 17.65 -7.22
C ALA A 23 41.20 17.07 -6.13
N THR A 24 42.51 17.03 -6.41
CA THR A 24 43.53 16.51 -5.48
C THR A 24 44.03 17.57 -4.49
N HIS A 25 43.83 18.87 -4.77
CA HIS A 25 44.29 20.00 -3.93
C HIS A 25 43.12 20.95 -3.59
N PRO A 26 42.16 20.53 -2.74
CA PRO A 26 40.98 21.32 -2.41
C PRO A 26 41.28 22.60 -1.60
N ASP A 27 42.41 22.63 -0.90
CA ASP A 27 42.96 23.75 -0.11
C ASP A 27 43.51 24.90 -0.97
N PHE A 28 43.69 24.69 -2.28
CA PHE A 28 44.26 25.67 -3.20
C PHE A 28 43.60 27.08 -3.13
N PHE A 29 42.31 27.12 -2.81
CA PHE A 29 41.54 28.35 -2.74
C PHE A 29 41.63 29.08 -1.39
N GLU A 30 42.22 28.46 -0.36
CA GLU A 30 42.47 29.12 0.93
C GLU A 30 43.43 30.32 0.75
N GLY A 31 43.02 31.50 1.23
CA GLY A 31 43.74 32.75 1.01
C GLY A 31 43.67 33.30 -0.43
N ARG A 32 42.97 32.63 -1.34
CA ARG A 32 42.75 33.03 -2.75
C ARG A 32 41.27 33.08 -3.12
N GLU A 33 40.40 33.38 -2.15
CA GLU A 33 38.94 33.46 -2.30
C GLU A 33 38.49 34.39 -3.43
N GLY A 34 39.26 35.46 -3.69
CA GLY A 34 39.02 36.39 -4.81
C GLY A 34 39.13 35.75 -6.21
N LEU A 35 39.76 34.57 -6.35
CA LEU A 35 39.73 33.79 -7.60
C LEU A 35 38.39 33.07 -7.76
N LEU A 36 37.84 32.48 -6.70
CA LEU A 36 36.52 31.82 -6.73
C LEU A 36 35.40 32.80 -7.12
N GLN A 37 35.47 34.03 -6.61
CA GLN A 37 34.50 35.09 -6.96
C GLN A 37 34.53 35.51 -8.43
N ARG A 38 35.67 35.29 -9.12
CA ARG A 38 35.86 35.63 -10.53
C ARG A 38 35.63 34.44 -11.45
N MET A 39 35.59 33.21 -10.92
CA MET A 39 35.29 32.02 -11.69
C MET A 39 33.82 32.03 -12.07
N ARG A 40 33.57 32.00 -13.38
CA ARG A 40 32.22 31.95 -13.93
C ARG A 40 31.99 30.61 -14.59
N VAL A 41 30.89 29.96 -14.23
CA VAL A 41 30.44 28.72 -14.87
C VAL A 41 29.29 29.05 -15.82
N PRO A 42 29.35 28.63 -17.10
CA PRO A 42 28.23 28.80 -18.01
C PRO A 42 27.05 27.95 -17.53
N HIS A 43 25.88 28.58 -17.40
CA HIS A 43 24.66 27.90 -16.95
C HIS A 43 23.64 27.87 -18.11
N PRO A 44 23.10 26.68 -18.48
CA PRO A 44 22.19 26.56 -19.62
C PRO A 44 20.82 27.22 -19.42
N GLU A 45 20.34 27.38 -18.18
CA GLU A 45 18.99 27.92 -17.89
C GLU A 45 18.97 29.45 -17.67
N ALA A 46 20.12 30.05 -17.37
CA ALA A 46 20.24 31.51 -17.31
C ALA A 46 20.39 32.03 -18.74
N ARG A 47 19.29 32.48 -19.37
CA ARG A 47 19.25 33.13 -20.70
C ARG A 47 20.48 34.03 -20.96
N GLY A 48 21.56 33.44 -21.48
CA GLY A 48 22.80 34.11 -21.90
C GLY A 48 23.84 34.50 -20.81
N GLY A 49 23.76 34.01 -19.57
CA GLY A 49 24.63 34.47 -18.47
C GLY A 49 25.60 33.43 -17.89
N SER A 50 26.77 33.88 -17.43
CA SER A 50 27.72 33.05 -16.67
C SER A 50 27.67 33.48 -15.19
N ILE A 51 27.46 32.52 -14.28
CA ILE A 51 27.24 32.76 -12.84
C ILE A 51 28.50 32.46 -12.03
N SER A 52 28.64 33.08 -10.85
CA SER A 52 29.76 32.80 -9.94
C SER A 52 29.70 31.37 -9.40
N LEU A 53 30.85 30.74 -9.16
CA LEU A 53 30.91 29.42 -8.51
C LEU A 53 30.24 29.40 -7.13
N LEU A 54 30.37 30.48 -6.35
CA LEU A 54 29.74 30.57 -5.04
C LEU A 54 28.21 30.67 -5.17
N GLU A 55 27.73 31.44 -6.14
CA GLU A 55 26.29 31.51 -6.46
C GLU A 55 25.77 30.14 -6.91
N ARG A 56 26.54 29.40 -7.70
CA ARG A 56 26.22 28.03 -8.10
C ARG A 56 26.15 27.09 -6.90
N LEU A 57 27.12 27.13 -5.99
CA LEU A 57 27.13 26.30 -4.79
C LEU A 57 25.93 26.61 -3.87
N VAL A 58 25.63 27.89 -3.66
CA VAL A 58 24.46 28.31 -2.86
C VAL A 58 23.16 27.86 -3.52
N HIS A 59 23.07 27.96 -4.85
CA HIS A 59 21.91 27.47 -5.60
C HIS A 59 21.76 25.95 -5.48
N ASP A 60 22.84 25.18 -5.65
CA ASP A 60 22.81 23.72 -5.53
C ASP A 60 22.48 23.28 -4.08
N LEU A 61 22.98 23.98 -3.06
CA LEU A 61 22.61 23.73 -1.67
C LEU A 61 21.14 24.03 -1.40
N ARG A 62 20.61 25.15 -1.91
CA ARG A 62 19.17 25.47 -1.80
C ARG A 62 18.32 24.41 -2.48
N GLY A 63 18.66 24.01 -3.70
CA GLY A 63 17.93 22.95 -4.39
C GLY A 63 17.94 21.62 -3.63
N ARG A 64 19.04 21.26 -2.96
CA ARG A 64 19.08 20.08 -2.08
C ARG A 64 18.23 20.24 -0.82
N THR A 65 18.23 21.42 -0.21
CA THR A 65 17.36 21.72 0.93
C THR A 65 15.90 21.63 0.54
N ASP A 66 15.51 22.27 -0.56
CA ASP A 66 14.14 22.27 -1.09
C ASP A 66 13.68 20.81 -1.37
N GLN A 67 14.53 20.01 -2.01
CA GLN A 67 14.25 18.59 -2.26
C GLN A 67 14.11 17.77 -0.97
N ALA A 68 14.92 18.06 0.05
CA ALA A 68 14.83 17.38 1.34
C ALA A 68 13.55 17.78 2.10
N GLU A 69 13.15 19.04 2.01
CA GLU A 69 11.88 19.55 2.57
C GLU A 69 10.68 18.89 1.88
N GLU A 70 10.66 18.83 0.56
CA GLU A 70 9.60 18.14 -0.21
C GLU A 70 9.50 16.66 0.18
N ARG A 71 10.64 15.96 0.29
CA ARG A 71 10.68 14.56 0.74
C ARG A 71 10.15 14.38 2.17
N LEU A 72 10.43 15.33 3.07
CA LEU A 72 9.93 15.29 4.43
C LEU A 72 8.41 15.50 4.47
N GLU A 73 7.89 16.43 3.66
CA GLU A 73 6.45 16.67 3.52
C GLU A 73 5.72 15.43 2.98
N GLU A 74 6.29 14.74 1.99
CA GLU A 74 5.77 13.45 1.50
C GLU A 74 5.66 12.42 2.64
N LEU A 75 6.74 12.26 3.43
CA LEU A 75 6.77 11.30 4.54
C LEU A 75 5.78 11.67 5.66
N LEU A 76 5.67 12.95 6.00
CA LEU A 76 4.71 13.42 7.00
C LEU A 76 3.26 13.22 6.56
N THR A 77 2.98 13.43 5.27
CA THR A 77 1.66 13.16 4.69
C THR A 77 1.34 11.67 4.76
N ALA A 78 2.25 10.82 4.30
CA ALA A 78 2.10 9.37 4.40
C ALA A 78 1.92 8.88 5.85
N ALA A 79 2.64 9.48 6.80
CA ALA A 79 2.50 9.14 8.22
C ALA A 79 1.13 9.53 8.78
N ARG A 80 0.60 10.71 8.43
CA ARG A 80 -0.74 11.14 8.84
C ARG A 80 -1.82 10.26 8.24
N ASP A 81 -1.68 9.88 6.97
CA ASP A 81 -2.62 8.98 6.30
C ASP A 81 -2.62 7.60 6.94
N ASN A 82 -1.44 7.07 7.29
CA ASN A 82 -1.33 5.78 7.98
C ASN A 82 -1.96 5.83 9.39
N GLU A 83 -1.67 6.86 10.18
CA GLU A 83 -2.27 7.04 11.51
C GLU A 83 -3.81 7.13 11.42
N SER A 84 -4.34 7.90 10.46
CA SER A 84 -5.78 7.99 10.21
C SER A 84 -6.39 6.63 9.86
N ARG A 85 -5.73 5.84 9.00
CA ARG A 85 -6.17 4.47 8.66
C ARG A 85 -6.13 3.54 9.87
N TYR A 86 -5.08 3.60 10.68
CA TYR A 86 -4.94 2.81 11.89
C TYR A 86 -6.06 3.12 12.91
N GLN A 87 -6.40 4.40 13.10
CA GLN A 87 -7.48 4.80 13.99
C GLN A 87 -8.84 4.26 13.52
N ARG A 88 -9.13 4.32 12.21
CA ARG A 88 -10.34 3.72 11.62
C ARG A 88 -10.37 2.21 11.77
N LEU A 89 -9.24 1.53 11.53
CA LEU A 89 -9.12 0.09 11.74
C LEU A 89 -9.38 -0.29 13.20
N ARG A 90 -8.78 0.45 14.15
CA ARG A 90 -8.98 0.22 15.58
C ARG A 90 -10.46 0.36 15.94
N GLN A 91 -11.12 1.40 15.44
CA GLN A 91 -12.56 1.59 15.67
C GLN A 91 -13.38 0.44 15.09
N LEU A 92 -13.12 0.04 13.84
CA LEU A 92 -13.77 -1.11 13.21
C LEU A 92 -13.61 -2.38 14.07
N VAL A 93 -12.40 -2.68 14.54
CA VAL A 93 -12.15 -3.87 15.36
C VAL A 93 -12.95 -3.83 16.67
N LEU A 94 -13.03 -2.67 17.32
CA LEU A 94 -13.82 -2.52 18.55
C LEU A 94 -15.31 -2.74 18.27
N ASP A 95 -15.85 -2.14 17.21
CA ASP A 95 -17.25 -2.34 16.82
C ASP A 95 -17.56 -3.82 16.49
N LEU A 96 -16.62 -4.53 15.84
CA LEU A 96 -16.75 -5.96 15.56
C LEU A 96 -16.69 -6.82 16.82
N LEU A 97 -15.96 -6.39 17.86
CA LEU A 97 -15.86 -7.12 19.12
C LEU A 97 -17.14 -6.99 19.96
N ASP A 98 -17.90 -5.91 19.78
CA ASP A 98 -19.16 -5.61 20.46
C ASP A 98 -20.37 -6.31 19.80
N ALA A 99 -20.19 -6.93 18.62
CA ALA A 99 -21.24 -7.66 17.95
C ALA A 99 -21.70 -8.91 18.73
N GLU A 100 -23.01 -9.05 18.92
CA GLU A 100 -23.64 -10.10 19.75
C GLU A 100 -24.06 -11.36 18.96
N SER A 101 -23.83 -11.39 17.65
CA SER A 101 -24.11 -12.56 16.81
C SER A 101 -23.28 -12.51 15.52
N ASP A 102 -23.13 -13.66 14.85
CA ASP A 102 -22.46 -13.73 13.54
C ASP A 102 -23.15 -12.85 12.46
N ASP A 103 -24.48 -12.72 12.50
CA ASP A 103 -25.22 -11.85 11.57
C ASP A 103 -24.99 -10.36 11.90
N ALA A 104 -25.05 -9.99 13.19
CA ALA A 104 -24.74 -8.62 13.64
C ALA A 104 -23.28 -8.23 13.33
N LEU A 105 -22.36 -9.18 13.43
CA LEU A 105 -20.95 -9.01 13.08
C LEU A 105 -20.80 -8.69 11.59
N ALA A 106 -21.48 -9.44 10.72
CA ALA A 106 -21.41 -9.23 9.27
C ALA A 106 -22.05 -7.90 8.84
N GLU A 107 -23.18 -7.53 9.45
CA GLU A 107 -23.85 -6.25 9.21
C GLU A 107 -22.97 -5.07 9.67
N THR A 108 -22.40 -5.17 10.87
CA THR A 108 -21.48 -4.16 11.41
C THR A 108 -20.25 -4.01 10.51
N LEU A 109 -19.67 -5.13 10.06
CA LEU A 109 -18.54 -5.14 9.13
C LEU A 109 -18.86 -4.38 7.84
N SER A 110 -19.98 -4.69 7.19
CA SER A 110 -20.37 -4.05 5.94
C SER A 110 -20.66 -2.56 6.13
N THR A 111 -21.35 -2.19 7.20
CA THR A 111 -21.67 -0.80 7.51
C THR A 111 -20.40 0.01 7.75
N ARG A 112 -19.49 -0.49 8.60
CA ARG A 112 -18.27 0.22 8.95
C ARG A 112 -17.23 0.26 7.82
N LEU A 113 -17.13 -0.78 6.99
CA LEU A 113 -16.27 -0.74 5.81
C LEU A 113 -16.75 0.31 4.79
N SER A 114 -18.06 0.47 4.65
CA SER A 114 -18.65 1.53 3.82
C SER A 114 -18.36 2.92 4.40
N GLU A 115 -18.61 3.12 5.70
CA GLU A 115 -18.45 4.43 6.37
C GLU A 115 -17.00 4.88 6.53
N LEU A 116 -16.07 3.95 6.83
CA LEU A 116 -14.69 4.30 7.21
C LEU A 116 -13.69 4.15 6.07
N PHE A 117 -13.99 3.32 5.07
CA PHE A 117 -13.05 2.95 3.99
C PHE A 117 -13.61 3.14 2.58
N ASP A 118 -14.84 3.65 2.45
CA ASP A 118 -15.55 3.80 1.16
C ASP A 118 -15.72 2.47 0.41
N ILE A 119 -15.80 1.35 1.15
CA ILE A 119 -15.95 0.01 0.59
C ILE A 119 -17.37 -0.48 0.80
N ALA A 120 -18.19 -0.37 -0.24
CA ALA A 120 -19.62 -0.69 -0.17
C ALA A 120 -19.94 -2.19 -0.37
N ALA A 121 -19.09 -2.94 -1.08
CA ALA A 121 -19.40 -4.32 -1.45
C ALA A 121 -18.61 -5.33 -0.61
N VAL A 122 -19.32 -5.99 0.30
CA VAL A 122 -18.78 -6.98 1.23
C VAL A 122 -19.68 -8.21 1.24
N CYS A 123 -19.08 -9.39 1.23
CA CYS A 123 -19.79 -10.64 1.48
C CYS A 123 -18.92 -11.58 2.33
N LEU A 124 -19.53 -12.13 3.37
CA LEU A 124 -18.93 -13.10 4.26
C LEU A 124 -19.50 -14.49 3.95
N TRP A 125 -18.67 -15.37 3.38
CA TRP A 125 -19.01 -16.76 3.11
C TRP A 125 -18.55 -17.62 4.28
N GLN A 126 -19.48 -18.10 5.11
CA GLN A 126 -19.17 -18.89 6.30
C GLN A 126 -19.54 -20.36 6.11
N ARG A 127 -18.61 -21.26 6.46
CA ARG A 127 -18.87 -22.71 6.53
C ARG A 127 -19.77 -23.01 7.73
N ASP A 128 -20.68 -23.97 7.56
CA ASP A 128 -21.65 -24.38 8.58
C ASP A 128 -22.53 -23.23 9.09
N ALA A 129 -22.74 -22.19 8.27
CA ALA A 129 -23.67 -21.13 8.61
C ALA A 129 -25.10 -21.68 8.68
N ASP A 130 -25.88 -21.20 9.66
CA ASP A 130 -27.28 -21.57 9.79
C ASP A 130 -28.06 -21.23 8.53
N ALA A 131 -29.13 -22.00 8.26
CA ALA A 131 -30.05 -21.73 7.16
C ALA A 131 -30.74 -20.35 7.25
N SER A 132 -30.63 -19.67 8.40
CA SER A 132 -31.11 -18.31 8.63
C SER A 132 -30.10 -17.21 8.31
N ALA A 133 -28.88 -17.53 7.86
CA ALA A 133 -27.86 -16.54 7.56
C ALA A 133 -28.38 -15.47 6.59
N GLN A 134 -28.23 -14.20 6.98
CA GLN A 134 -28.72 -13.05 6.22
C GLN A 134 -27.58 -12.28 5.57
N PRO A 135 -27.79 -11.67 4.38
CA PRO A 135 -26.83 -10.76 3.79
C PRO A 135 -26.35 -9.70 4.80
N PRO A 136 -25.04 -9.42 4.86
CA PRO A 136 -23.98 -9.80 3.92
C PRO A 136 -23.33 -11.17 4.20
N ARG A 137 -23.83 -11.95 5.15
CA ARG A 137 -23.36 -13.30 5.50
C ARG A 137 -24.11 -14.38 4.69
N ARG A 138 -23.38 -15.37 4.20
CA ARG A 138 -23.91 -16.48 3.41
C ARG A 138 -23.29 -17.81 3.79
N ALA A 139 -24.09 -18.87 3.70
CA ALA A 139 -23.60 -20.23 3.83
C ALA A 139 -22.63 -20.56 2.68
N LEU A 140 -21.50 -21.16 3.04
CA LEU A 140 -20.50 -21.63 2.09
C LEU A 140 -20.77 -23.08 1.70
N GLU A 141 -21.14 -23.29 0.44
CA GLU A 141 -21.20 -24.62 -0.18
C GLU A 141 -19.80 -25.13 -0.55
N ASP A 142 -19.59 -26.45 -0.53
CA ASP A 142 -18.28 -27.05 -0.80
C ASP A 142 -17.72 -26.67 -2.19
N ALA A 143 -18.56 -26.68 -3.22
CA ALA A 143 -18.15 -26.27 -4.57
C ALA A 143 -17.64 -24.81 -4.63
N ARG A 144 -18.24 -23.93 -3.83
CA ARG A 144 -17.80 -22.53 -3.70
C ARG A 144 -16.51 -22.43 -2.90
N GLY A 145 -16.35 -23.27 -1.88
CA GLY A 145 -15.09 -23.38 -1.14
C GLY A 145 -13.91 -23.77 -2.04
N GLU A 146 -14.09 -24.76 -2.91
CA GLU A 146 -13.07 -25.14 -3.89
C GLU A 146 -12.75 -24.02 -4.88
N GLN A 147 -13.78 -23.27 -5.31
CA GLN A 147 -13.59 -22.09 -6.17
C GLN A 147 -12.72 -21.03 -5.48
N PHE A 148 -12.96 -20.75 -4.19
CA PHE A 148 -12.15 -19.80 -3.42
C PHE A 148 -10.71 -20.26 -3.26
N GLU A 149 -10.46 -21.54 -2.94
CA GLU A 149 -9.09 -22.06 -2.82
C GLU A 149 -8.32 -21.97 -4.15
N ARG A 150 -8.99 -22.23 -5.29
CA ARG A 150 -8.41 -22.01 -6.62
C ARG A 150 -8.07 -20.55 -6.88
N LEU A 151 -8.91 -19.62 -6.41
CA LEU A 151 -8.65 -18.19 -6.54
C LEU A 151 -7.52 -17.72 -5.62
N LEU A 152 -7.37 -18.30 -4.43
CA LEU A 152 -6.32 -17.93 -3.49
C LEU A 152 -4.95 -18.52 -3.87
N GLU A 153 -4.90 -19.59 -4.67
CA GLU A 153 -3.65 -20.27 -5.07
C GLU A 153 -2.79 -20.65 -3.85
N GLY A 154 -3.44 -21.07 -2.76
CA GLY A 154 -2.77 -21.45 -1.51
C GLY A 154 -2.34 -20.29 -0.60
N ARG A 155 -2.60 -19.02 -0.98
CA ARG A 155 -2.33 -17.85 -0.12
C ARG A 155 -3.44 -17.64 0.91
N ALA A 156 -3.13 -16.92 1.99
CA ALA A 156 -4.13 -16.51 2.99
C ALA A 156 -5.10 -15.46 2.44
N SER A 157 -4.61 -14.58 1.57
CA SER A 157 -5.42 -13.61 0.86
C SER A 157 -4.89 -13.34 -0.55
N ARG A 158 -5.72 -12.71 -1.40
CA ARG A 158 -5.31 -12.29 -2.73
C ARG A 158 -6.16 -11.13 -3.26
N CYS A 159 -5.49 -10.13 -3.82
CA CYS A 159 -6.13 -9.07 -4.62
C CYS A 159 -6.40 -9.58 -6.04
N LEU A 160 -7.60 -9.31 -6.55
CA LEU A 160 -8.09 -9.78 -7.83
C LEU A 160 -8.77 -8.64 -8.60
N ALA A 161 -8.65 -8.70 -9.91
CA ALA A 161 -9.52 -7.98 -10.83
C ALA A 161 -10.96 -8.48 -10.65
N MET A 162 -11.95 -7.58 -10.65
CA MET A 162 -13.36 -7.95 -10.54
C MET A 162 -14.13 -7.62 -11.82
N PRO A 163 -14.21 -8.55 -12.79
CA PRO A 163 -15.16 -8.44 -13.88
C PRO A 163 -16.59 -8.65 -13.36
N ARG A 164 -17.57 -8.15 -14.11
CA ARG A 164 -19.00 -8.19 -13.75
C ARG A 164 -19.50 -9.60 -13.41
N THR A 165 -19.18 -10.59 -14.23
CA THR A 165 -19.57 -11.99 -14.01
C THR A 165 -19.06 -12.54 -12.66
N ARG A 166 -17.85 -12.16 -12.25
CA ARG A 166 -17.29 -12.55 -10.96
C ARG A 166 -17.93 -11.77 -9.81
N TRP A 167 -18.24 -10.50 -10.01
CA TRP A 167 -18.94 -9.68 -9.04
C TRP A 167 -20.31 -10.26 -8.71
N GLU A 168 -21.15 -10.46 -9.73
CA GLU A 168 -22.50 -11.02 -9.56
C GLU A 168 -22.45 -12.41 -8.91
N ALA A 169 -21.41 -13.20 -9.21
CA ALA A 169 -21.22 -14.48 -8.57
C ALA A 169 -20.82 -14.34 -7.08
N LEU A 170 -19.80 -13.56 -6.75
CA LEU A 170 -19.22 -13.51 -5.39
C LEU A 170 -19.96 -12.57 -4.42
N LEU A 171 -20.69 -11.59 -4.96
CA LEU A 171 -21.41 -10.54 -4.22
C LEU A 171 -22.86 -10.43 -4.75
N PRO A 172 -23.66 -11.50 -4.63
CA PRO A 172 -25.02 -11.54 -5.21
C PRO A 172 -25.96 -10.47 -4.63
N ASP A 173 -25.66 -9.94 -3.44
CA ASP A 173 -26.45 -8.90 -2.78
C ASP A 173 -26.11 -7.48 -3.26
N HIS A 174 -25.00 -7.32 -3.98
CA HIS A 174 -24.51 -6.03 -4.43
C HIS A 174 -24.72 -5.88 -5.94
N GLN A 175 -25.44 -4.85 -6.34
CA GLN A 175 -25.56 -4.51 -7.75
C GLN A 175 -24.21 -4.10 -8.31
N TRP A 176 -23.99 -4.40 -9.59
CA TRP A 176 -22.78 -3.99 -10.28
C TRP A 176 -22.67 -2.45 -10.30
N PRO A 177 -21.62 -1.85 -9.72
CA PRO A 177 -21.57 -0.42 -9.45
C PRO A 177 -21.38 0.46 -10.69
N LEU A 178 -20.94 -0.11 -11.82
CA LEU A 178 -20.60 0.64 -13.05
C LEU A 178 -21.68 0.58 -14.13
N GLY A 179 -22.88 0.09 -13.80
CA GLY A 179 -24.04 0.07 -14.71
C GLY A 179 -23.97 -0.97 -15.84
N ALA A 180 -25.04 -1.07 -16.65
CA ALA A 180 -25.19 -2.11 -17.67
C ALA A 180 -24.37 -1.89 -18.95
N ASP A 181 -23.82 -0.69 -19.15
CA ASP A 181 -23.21 -0.25 -20.42
C ASP A 181 -21.75 -0.71 -20.61
N CYS A 182 -21.17 -1.38 -19.61
CA CYS A 182 -19.87 -2.01 -19.74
C CYS A 182 -20.04 -3.42 -20.30
N ALA A 183 -19.96 -3.53 -21.63
CA ALA A 183 -19.93 -4.80 -22.34
C ALA A 183 -18.79 -5.70 -21.82
N ASP A 184 -19.05 -7.00 -21.69
CA ASP A 184 -18.04 -8.01 -21.40
C ASP A 184 -16.94 -7.96 -22.47
N LEU A 185 -15.80 -7.35 -22.12
CA LEU A 185 -14.65 -7.18 -23.00
C LEU A 185 -13.90 -8.51 -23.13
N VAL A 186 -14.41 -9.39 -23.98
CA VAL A 186 -13.72 -10.64 -24.36
C VAL A 186 -12.51 -10.36 -25.28
N ASP A 187 -12.42 -9.16 -25.88
CA ASP A 187 -11.38 -8.81 -26.87
C ASP A 187 -10.66 -7.45 -26.64
N ALA A 188 -10.55 -6.95 -25.40
CA ALA A 188 -9.75 -5.76 -25.13
C ALA A 188 -8.31 -6.13 -24.72
N SER A 189 -7.34 -5.69 -25.51
CA SER A 189 -5.93 -5.59 -25.12
C SER A 189 -5.82 -5.08 -23.67
N GLN A 190 -5.37 -5.95 -22.75
CA GLN A 190 -4.85 -5.81 -21.36
C GLN A 190 -5.09 -4.57 -20.46
N THR A 191 -5.79 -3.52 -20.89
CA THR A 191 -5.82 -2.22 -20.21
C THR A 191 -7.21 -1.71 -19.86
N ASP A 192 -8.32 -2.37 -20.25
CA ASP A 192 -9.68 -1.84 -20.02
C ASP A 192 -10.72 -2.85 -19.48
N ALA A 193 -10.33 -4.10 -19.19
CA ALA A 193 -11.24 -5.17 -18.72
C ALA A 193 -11.33 -5.33 -17.18
N THR A 194 -10.73 -4.42 -16.40
CA THR A 194 -10.59 -4.51 -14.94
C THR A 194 -11.21 -3.30 -14.24
N ARG A 195 -12.52 -3.08 -14.38
CA ARG A 195 -13.18 -1.94 -13.74
C ARG A 195 -13.76 -2.33 -12.38
N GLY A 196 -12.86 -2.61 -11.44
CA GLY A 196 -13.17 -3.00 -10.07
C GLY A 196 -12.06 -3.88 -9.51
N SER A 197 -11.82 -3.74 -8.22
CA SER A 197 -10.85 -4.54 -7.48
C SER A 197 -11.54 -5.29 -6.34
N ALA A 198 -11.03 -6.46 -5.98
CA ALA A 198 -11.45 -7.15 -4.76
C ALA A 198 -10.27 -7.79 -4.05
N VAL A 199 -10.46 -8.01 -2.76
CA VAL A 199 -9.61 -8.87 -1.95
C VAL A 199 -10.46 -10.02 -1.43
N ILE A 200 -9.93 -11.22 -1.59
CA ILE A 200 -10.45 -12.43 -0.95
C ILE A 200 -9.52 -12.78 0.19
N VAL A 201 -10.07 -13.04 1.37
CA VAL A 201 -9.34 -13.42 2.58
C VAL A 201 -9.92 -14.70 3.13
N ARG A 202 -9.07 -15.70 3.37
CA ARG A 202 -9.47 -16.94 4.04
C ARG A 202 -9.52 -16.72 5.54
N LEU A 203 -10.63 -17.12 6.16
CA LEU A 203 -10.84 -17.02 7.60
C LEU A 203 -10.47 -18.35 8.25
N THR A 204 -9.38 -18.37 9.00
CA THR A 204 -8.88 -19.61 9.63
C THR A 204 -8.74 -19.48 11.14
N ARG A 205 -9.28 -20.46 11.87
CA ARG A 205 -9.07 -20.65 13.31
C ARG A 205 -8.73 -22.13 13.56
N GLY A 206 -7.53 -22.54 13.18
CA GLY A 206 -7.13 -23.95 13.11
C GLY A 206 -7.71 -24.68 11.89
N GLU A 207 -9.00 -24.48 11.62
CA GLU A 207 -9.71 -24.90 10.41
C GLU A 207 -10.20 -23.71 9.58
N CYS A 208 -10.63 -23.97 8.33
CA CYS A 208 -11.20 -22.94 7.46
C CYS A 208 -12.66 -22.70 7.83
N LEU A 209 -12.92 -21.54 8.44
CA LEU A 209 -14.26 -21.10 8.83
C LEU A 209 -15.03 -20.47 7.67
N GLY A 210 -14.33 -20.01 6.63
CA GLY A 210 -14.96 -19.30 5.53
C GLY A 210 -14.04 -18.38 4.75
N TYR A 211 -14.65 -17.49 3.97
CA TYR A 211 -13.97 -16.49 3.15
C TYR A 211 -14.66 -15.15 3.28
N LEU A 212 -13.87 -14.09 3.44
CA LEU A 212 -14.32 -12.72 3.31
C LEU A 212 -14.01 -12.23 1.89
N VAL A 213 -15.01 -11.67 1.22
CA VAL A 213 -14.85 -10.98 -0.05
C VAL A 213 -15.15 -9.50 0.17
N VAL A 214 -14.17 -8.65 -0.14
CA VAL A 214 -14.29 -7.20 -0.09
C VAL A 214 -14.01 -6.67 -1.48
N ALA A 215 -14.89 -5.84 -2.02
CA ALA A 215 -14.76 -5.33 -3.38
C ALA A 215 -15.06 -3.84 -3.50
N SER A 216 -14.42 -3.19 -4.45
CA SER A 216 -14.58 -1.79 -4.79
C SER A 216 -14.77 -1.63 -6.29
N ALA A 217 -15.52 -0.59 -6.68
CA ALA A 217 -15.65 -0.17 -8.07
C ALA A 217 -14.34 0.45 -8.61
N ASP A 218 -13.49 0.96 -7.72
CA ASP A 218 -12.18 1.47 -8.06
C ASP A 218 -11.19 0.31 -8.24
N ALA A 219 -10.53 0.27 -9.40
CA ALA A 219 -9.54 -0.74 -9.76
C ALA A 219 -8.23 -0.60 -8.95
N GLU A 220 -7.95 0.59 -8.43
CA GLU A 220 -6.71 0.89 -7.71
C GLU A 220 -6.88 0.92 -6.19
N GLN A 221 -8.12 0.86 -5.65
CA GLN A 221 -8.40 0.86 -4.20
C GLN A 221 -7.54 -0.14 -3.40
N PHE A 222 -7.36 -1.35 -3.93
CA PHE A 222 -6.56 -2.42 -3.31
C PHE A 222 -5.15 -2.59 -3.92
N ARG A 223 -4.75 -1.71 -4.85
CA ARG A 223 -3.39 -1.65 -5.42
C ARG A 223 -2.59 -0.48 -4.87
N ALA A 224 -3.25 0.65 -4.61
CA ALA A 224 -2.66 1.87 -4.10
C ALA A 224 -2.64 1.86 -2.56
N GLY A 225 -1.67 1.12 -1.99
CA GLY A 225 -1.19 1.37 -0.62
C GLY A 225 -1.78 0.51 0.50
N LEU A 226 -2.54 -0.54 0.19
CA LEU A 226 -2.82 -1.62 1.15
C LEU A 226 -2.19 -2.90 0.60
N ASP A 227 -0.99 -3.22 1.09
CA ASP A 227 -0.55 -4.61 1.15
C ASP A 227 -1.70 -5.42 1.78
N THR A 228 -1.84 -6.68 1.40
CA THR A 228 -2.88 -7.58 1.88
C THR A 228 -2.96 -7.70 3.41
N LEU A 229 -2.00 -7.13 4.14
CA LEU A 229 -1.94 -6.98 5.59
C LEU A 229 -3.23 -6.46 6.24
N PHE A 230 -3.90 -5.43 5.69
CA PHE A 230 -5.13 -4.93 6.31
C PHE A 230 -6.29 -5.94 6.18
N PRO A 231 -6.62 -6.43 4.97
CA PRO A 231 -7.65 -7.46 4.84
C PRO A 231 -7.30 -8.76 5.58
N GLU A 232 -6.03 -9.16 5.61
CA GLU A 232 -5.56 -10.32 6.37
C GLU A 232 -5.76 -10.14 7.88
N TYR A 233 -5.34 -8.99 8.44
CA TYR A 233 -5.56 -8.68 9.84
C TYR A 233 -7.05 -8.64 10.20
N LEU A 234 -7.87 -8.06 9.32
CA LEU A 234 -9.32 -8.05 9.49
C LEU A 234 -9.89 -9.48 9.44
N GLY A 235 -9.42 -10.33 8.52
CA GLY A 235 -9.80 -11.74 8.45
C GLY A 235 -9.43 -12.50 9.72
N ASP A 236 -8.26 -12.22 10.27
CA ASP A 236 -7.78 -12.78 11.54
C ASP A 236 -8.67 -12.38 12.73
N VAL A 237 -9.11 -11.13 12.79
CA VAL A 237 -10.04 -10.66 13.83
C VAL A 237 -11.41 -11.31 13.64
N LEU A 238 -11.94 -11.30 12.42
CA LEU A 238 -13.24 -11.91 12.10
C LEU A 238 -13.26 -13.40 12.42
N ALA A 239 -12.22 -14.16 12.07
CA ALA A 239 -12.12 -15.58 12.40
C ALA A 239 -12.17 -15.85 13.92
N ARG A 240 -11.74 -14.88 14.73
CA ARG A 240 -11.82 -14.97 16.20
C ARG A 240 -13.19 -14.55 16.74
N CYS A 241 -13.86 -13.59 16.10
CA CYS A 241 -15.20 -13.16 16.48
C CYS A 241 -16.29 -14.15 16.05
N LEU A 242 -16.10 -14.88 14.94
CA LEU A 242 -17.07 -15.84 14.41
C LEU A 242 -17.28 -17.03 15.35
N GLY A 243 -18.53 -17.44 15.53
CA GLY A 243 -18.91 -18.59 16.34
C GLY A 243 -18.63 -18.40 17.83
N ARG A 244 -18.59 -17.15 18.32
CA ARG A 244 -18.48 -16.82 19.75
C ARG A 244 -19.67 -17.34 20.57
N ASP A 245 -20.85 -17.35 19.95
CA ASP A 245 -22.10 -17.73 20.62
C ASP A 245 -22.41 -19.22 20.53
N ALA A 246 -21.53 -20.03 19.94
CA ALA A 246 -21.68 -21.47 19.94
C ALA A 246 -21.63 -21.98 21.41
N PRO A 247 -22.74 -22.50 21.96
CA PRO A 247 -22.76 -22.91 23.35
C PRO A 247 -21.91 -24.18 23.50
N GLY A 248 -20.76 -24.05 24.15
CA GLY A 248 -20.04 -25.15 24.79
C GLY A 248 -18.78 -25.63 24.09
N GLN A 249 -17.66 -25.00 24.44
CA GLN A 249 -16.41 -25.75 24.61
C GLN A 249 -16.05 -25.68 26.11
N PRO A 250 -16.21 -26.76 26.89
CA PRO A 250 -15.77 -26.75 28.28
C PRO A 250 -14.24 -26.59 28.31
N PRO A 251 -13.66 -25.89 29.31
CA PRO A 251 -12.23 -25.73 29.42
C PRO A 251 -11.56 -27.10 29.51
N LEU A 252 -10.48 -27.30 28.74
CA LEU A 252 -9.63 -28.48 28.83
C LEU A 252 -9.34 -28.74 30.32
N ARG A 253 -9.88 -29.84 30.85
CA ARG A 253 -9.45 -30.35 32.15
C ARG A 253 -7.98 -30.68 32.00
N THR A 254 -7.14 -29.87 32.63
CA THR A 254 -5.76 -30.24 32.93
C THR A 254 -5.82 -31.59 33.63
N SER A 255 -5.19 -32.60 33.04
CA SER A 255 -5.04 -33.91 33.66
C SER A 255 -4.30 -33.70 34.97
N SER A 256 -5.02 -33.89 36.08
CA SER A 256 -4.41 -34.06 37.38
C SER A 256 -3.45 -35.24 37.27
N ARG A 257 -2.15 -34.96 37.32
CA ARG A 257 -1.12 -35.92 37.67
C ARG A 257 -1.28 -36.24 39.15
N ASP A 258 -2.30 -37.03 39.47
CA ASP A 258 -2.36 -37.83 40.69
C ASP A 258 -2.14 -39.29 40.29
N ASP A 259 -0.90 -39.61 39.93
CA ASP A 259 -0.39 -40.97 40.05
C ASP A 259 1.14 -40.94 39.99
N GLN A 260 1.80 -40.72 41.15
CA GLN A 260 3.12 -41.23 41.55
C GLN A 260 3.73 -40.42 42.70
N ALA A 261 3.43 -40.85 43.93
CA ALA A 261 4.29 -40.82 45.13
C ALA A 261 3.41 -41.23 46.34
N SER A 262 3.70 -42.22 47.18
CA SER A 262 4.79 -43.16 47.31
C SER A 262 4.27 -44.30 48.19
N ARG A 263 4.70 -45.53 47.89
CA ARG A 263 5.00 -46.54 48.90
C ARG A 263 6.38 -46.27 49.48
#